data_AF-A0A8C3SKJ7-F1
#
_entry.id   AF-A0A8C3SKJ7-F1
#
_cell.length_a   1.000
_cell.length_b   1.000
_cell.length_c   1.000
_cell.angle_alpha   90.00
_cell.angle_beta   90.00
_cell.angle_gamma   90.00
#
_symmetry.space_group_name_H-M   'P 1'
#
loop_
_entity.id
_entity.type
_entity.pdbx_description
1 polymer ?
#
loop_
_entity_poly.entity_id
_entity_poly.type
_entity_poly.pdbx_seq_one_letter_code
_entity_poly.pdbx_strand_id
1 'polypeptide(L)'
;MGHSEEPLSQHAAGARRVLFADALGLPLTSLRRYQPWPPPSPESPPEVLPPAGQLPPAPYLLPGFVLPAPGQGEPERLARLRRAMVELEEVLAPGPAEPWLLRGTVRVLNVAYRKAVHVRASRDRWRSYRDHPARYVPGGSPDGGLSDRFAFSLPFGPGQQQEEEEEGAEARLDFVIRYQTDAGVYWANNQGKNYSVVMKGLAPPQGSPKPSGRIPL
;
A
#
# COMPACT_ATOMS: atom_id res chain seq x y z
N MET A 1 45.68 -30.54 -52.17
CA MET A 1 46.91 -29.99 -51.57
C MET A 1 46.50 -28.71 -50.84
N GLY A 2 46.81 -28.59 -49.54
CA GLY A 2 46.34 -27.55 -48.62
C GLY A 2 45.72 -28.21 -47.38
N HIS A 3 46.41 -28.46 -46.26
CA HIS A 3 46.99 -27.50 -45.27
C HIS A 3 45.89 -26.56 -44.73
N SER A 4 45.58 -26.41 -43.43
CA SER A 4 46.14 -26.92 -42.18
C SER A 4 45.06 -26.75 -41.08
N GLU A 5 45.11 -27.56 -40.03
CA GLU A 5 44.44 -27.27 -38.75
C GLU A 5 45.12 -26.09 -38.03
N GLU A 6 44.33 -25.16 -37.50
CA GLU A 6 44.66 -24.40 -36.29
C GLU A 6 43.38 -24.15 -35.47
N PRO A 7 43.40 -24.39 -34.14
CA PRO A 7 42.25 -24.19 -33.27
C PRO A 7 42.22 -22.77 -32.72
N LEU A 8 41.17 -22.00 -33.01
CA LEU A 8 40.99 -20.67 -32.42
C LEU A 8 40.14 -20.73 -31.14
N SER A 9 40.88 -20.68 -30.03
CA SER A 9 40.58 -19.97 -28.78
C SER A 9 39.13 -19.97 -28.28
N GLN A 10 38.89 -20.90 -27.36
CA GLN A 10 37.83 -20.86 -26.37
C GLN A 10 38.07 -19.65 -25.44
N HIS A 11 37.46 -18.50 -25.76
CA HIS A 11 37.29 -17.45 -24.77
C HIS A 11 36.18 -17.89 -23.80
N ALA A 12 36.58 -18.26 -22.58
CA ALA A 12 35.66 -18.44 -21.47
C ALA A 12 34.82 -17.17 -21.31
N ALA A 13 33.55 -17.25 -21.72
CA ALA A 13 32.58 -16.19 -21.52
C ALA A 13 32.26 -16.12 -20.02
N GLY A 14 33.12 -15.43 -19.26
CA GLY A 14 32.82 -15.04 -17.89
C GLY A 14 31.50 -14.28 -17.87
N ALA A 15 30.52 -14.82 -17.15
CA ALA A 15 29.18 -14.26 -17.08
C ALA A 15 29.23 -12.79 -16.62
N ARG A 16 29.06 -11.86 -17.56
CA ARG A 16 28.90 -10.43 -17.25
C ARG A 16 27.57 -10.28 -16.52
N ARG A 17 27.61 -10.02 -15.23
CA ARG A 17 26.43 -9.79 -14.39
C ARG A 17 26.13 -8.30 -14.38
N VAL A 18 25.00 -7.92 -14.97
CA VAL A 18 24.40 -6.60 -14.79
C VAL A 18 23.62 -6.63 -13.48
N LEU A 19 23.91 -5.71 -12.57
CA LEU A 19 23.19 -5.54 -11.31
C LEU A 19 22.51 -4.17 -11.34
N PHE A 20 21.24 -4.15 -10.95
CA PHE A 20 20.51 -2.92 -10.72
C PHE A 20 20.71 -2.51 -9.27
N ALA A 21 21.07 -1.24 -9.04
CA ALA A 21 21.29 -0.69 -7.71
C ALA A 21 20.36 0.50 -7.45
N ASP A 22 20.06 0.77 -6.18
CA ASP A 22 19.32 1.94 -5.76
C ASP A 22 20.16 3.23 -5.88
N ALA A 23 19.57 4.37 -5.50
CA ALA A 23 20.25 5.68 -5.56
C ALA A 23 21.47 5.79 -4.62
N LEU A 24 21.67 4.83 -3.72
CA LEU A 24 22.82 4.72 -2.82
C LEU A 24 23.86 3.69 -3.32
N GLY A 25 23.63 3.06 -4.47
CA GLY A 25 24.54 2.06 -5.05
C GLY A 25 24.36 0.66 -4.48
N LEU A 26 23.28 0.39 -3.73
CA LEU A 26 23.00 -0.93 -3.15
C LEU A 26 22.19 -1.79 -4.11
N PRO A 27 22.53 -3.08 -4.27
CA PRO A 27 21.84 -3.97 -5.23
C PRO A 27 20.38 -4.19 -4.85
N LEU A 28 19.47 -3.95 -5.80
CA LEU A 28 18.00 -4.11 -5.67
C LEU A 28 17.52 -5.57 -5.66
N THR A 29 18.43 -6.55 -5.59
CA THR A 29 18.09 -7.97 -5.78
C THR A 29 18.70 -8.83 -4.66
N SER A 30 17.83 -9.55 -3.94
CA SER A 30 18.23 -10.69 -3.12
C SER A 30 18.11 -11.94 -3.97
N LEU A 31 19.23 -12.48 -4.44
CA LEU A 31 19.25 -13.70 -5.23
C LEU A 31 19.12 -14.91 -4.29
N ARG A 32 17.90 -15.43 -4.13
CA ARG A 32 17.71 -16.69 -3.40
C ARG A 32 17.98 -17.87 -4.34
N ARG A 33 19.14 -18.50 -4.17
CA ARG A 33 19.50 -19.70 -4.94
C ARG A 33 18.63 -20.87 -4.48
N TYR A 34 17.75 -21.34 -5.36
CA TYR A 34 16.93 -22.52 -5.10
C TYR A 34 17.85 -23.76 -5.04
N GLN A 35 17.83 -24.49 -3.92
CA GLN A 35 18.42 -25.82 -3.86
C GLN A 35 17.31 -26.84 -4.11
N PRO A 36 17.46 -27.76 -5.08
CA PRO A 36 16.51 -28.85 -5.27
C PRO A 36 16.46 -29.71 -4.00
N TRP A 37 15.25 -30.09 -3.58
CA TRP A 37 15.04 -30.97 -2.44
C TRP A 37 15.67 -32.35 -2.70
N PRO A 38 16.45 -32.94 -1.78
CA PRO A 38 16.96 -34.29 -1.94
C PRO A 38 15.79 -35.29 -2.01
N PRO A 39 15.89 -36.37 -2.81
CA PRO A 39 14.84 -37.38 -2.84
C PRO A 39 14.65 -37.99 -1.44
N PRO A 40 13.41 -38.17 -0.95
CA PRO A 40 13.18 -38.71 0.38
C PRO A 40 13.72 -40.14 0.49
N SER A 41 14.50 -40.41 1.52
CA SER A 41 14.99 -41.76 1.83
C SER A 41 13.82 -42.64 2.33
N PRO A 42 13.74 -43.93 1.93
CA PRO A 42 12.61 -44.80 2.25
C PRO A 42 12.45 -45.13 3.75
N GLU A 43 13.46 -44.85 4.58
CA GLU A 43 13.49 -45.24 6.00
C GLU A 43 13.12 -44.12 6.97
N SER A 44 12.75 -42.93 6.47
CA SER A 44 12.30 -41.81 7.30
C SER A 44 11.33 -40.96 6.48
N PRO A 45 10.00 -41.08 6.67
CA PRO A 45 9.10 -40.12 6.05
C PRO A 45 9.51 -38.72 6.50
N PRO A 46 9.63 -37.74 5.58
CA PRO A 46 9.96 -36.39 5.99
C PRO A 46 8.88 -35.93 6.96
N GLU A 47 9.27 -35.64 8.19
CA GLU A 47 8.41 -34.96 9.13
C GLU A 47 8.06 -33.62 8.47
N VAL A 48 6.84 -33.50 7.97
CA VAL A 48 6.31 -32.24 7.45
C VAL A 48 6.06 -31.37 8.67
N LEU A 49 7.15 -30.87 9.25
CA LEU A 49 7.09 -29.77 10.19
C LEU A 49 6.44 -28.63 9.40
N PRO A 50 5.29 -28.10 9.84
CA PRO A 50 4.80 -26.86 9.27
C PRO A 50 5.96 -25.86 9.36
N PRO A 51 6.31 -25.13 8.29
CA PRO A 51 7.50 -24.30 8.29
C PRO A 51 7.45 -23.39 9.51
N ALA A 52 8.36 -23.64 10.46
CA ALA A 52 8.47 -22.89 11.69
C ALA A 52 8.74 -21.44 11.31
N GLY A 53 7.77 -20.55 11.56
CA GLY A 53 7.92 -19.12 11.31
C GLY A 53 7.46 -18.61 9.95
N GLN A 54 6.32 -19.10 9.41
CA GLN A 54 5.53 -18.19 8.58
C GLN A 54 5.08 -17.03 9.46
N LEU A 55 5.82 -15.92 9.46
CA LEU A 55 5.29 -14.66 9.96
C LEU A 55 3.91 -14.48 9.30
N PRO A 56 2.86 -14.09 10.05
CA PRO A 56 1.61 -13.73 9.42
C PRO A 56 1.92 -12.73 8.31
N PRO A 57 1.36 -12.91 7.09
CA PRO A 57 1.65 -12.03 5.97
C PRO A 57 1.38 -10.60 6.41
N ALA A 58 2.37 -9.72 6.24
CA ALA A 58 2.19 -8.31 6.57
C ALA A 58 0.94 -7.78 5.85
N PRO A 59 0.15 -6.92 6.50
CA PRO A 59 -1.09 -6.45 5.92
C PRO A 59 -0.79 -5.71 4.60
N TYR A 60 -1.57 -6.01 3.57
CA TYR A 60 -1.45 -5.38 2.26
C TYR A 60 -2.79 -4.79 1.81
N LEU A 61 -2.69 -3.76 0.97
CA LEU A 61 -3.84 -3.03 0.43
C LEU A 61 -4.15 -3.44 -1.00
N LEU A 62 -5.44 -3.56 -1.29
CA LEU A 62 -5.99 -3.73 -2.62
C LEU A 62 -6.88 -2.52 -2.94
N PRO A 63 -6.35 -1.49 -3.63
CA PRO A 63 -7.14 -0.36 -4.08
C PRO A 63 -8.05 -0.75 -5.26
N GLY A 64 -9.32 -0.38 -5.19
CA GLY A 64 -10.31 -0.51 -6.26
C GLY A 64 -10.26 0.63 -7.29
N PHE A 65 -9.15 1.35 -7.36
CA PHE A 65 -8.93 2.50 -8.24
C PHE A 65 -7.46 2.58 -8.67
N VAL A 66 -7.21 3.33 -9.73
CA VAL A 66 -5.87 3.55 -10.28
C VAL A 66 -5.48 5.01 -10.09
N LEU A 67 -4.30 5.24 -9.52
CA LEU A 67 -3.69 6.56 -9.41
C LEU A 67 -2.49 6.66 -10.36
N PRO A 68 -2.21 7.85 -10.93
CA PRO A 68 -0.96 8.10 -11.64
C PRO A 68 0.25 7.89 -10.72
N ALA A 69 1.34 7.37 -11.27
CA ALA A 69 2.59 7.24 -10.51
C ALA A 69 3.08 8.63 -10.01
N PRO A 70 3.68 8.72 -8.82
CA PRO A 70 4.24 9.96 -8.31
C PRO A 70 5.24 10.57 -9.30
N GLY A 71 5.11 11.87 -9.58
CA GLY A 71 6.03 12.61 -10.47
C GLY A 71 5.80 12.39 -11.97
N GLN A 72 4.87 11.54 -12.38
CA GLN A 72 4.52 11.34 -13.79
C GLN A 72 3.34 12.23 -14.21
N GLY A 73 3.50 12.95 -15.33
CA GLY A 73 2.41 13.70 -15.95
C GLY A 73 1.90 14.87 -15.09
N GLU A 74 2.81 15.60 -14.43
CA GLU A 74 2.47 16.79 -13.64
C GLU A 74 1.70 17.87 -14.43
N PRO A 75 2.03 18.17 -15.70
CA PRO A 75 1.23 19.12 -16.49
C PRO A 75 -0.22 18.64 -16.69
N GLU A 76 -0.43 17.37 -17.02
CA GLU A 76 -1.75 16.76 -17.18
C GLU A 76 -2.50 16.70 -15.86
N ARG A 77 -1.78 16.40 -14.76
CA ARG A 77 -2.31 16.42 -13.40
C ARG A 77 -2.82 17.80 -13.04
N LEU A 78 -2.01 18.83 -13.22
CA LEU A 78 -2.40 20.20 -12.96
C LEU A 78 -3.59 20.63 -13.83
N ALA A 79 -3.64 20.21 -15.10
CA ALA A 79 -4.78 20.46 -15.98
C ALA A 79 -6.08 19.80 -15.48
N ARG A 80 -6.02 18.56 -14.97
CA ARG A 80 -7.17 17.91 -14.31
C ARG A 80 -7.54 18.61 -13.01
N LEU A 81 -6.56 18.96 -12.19
CA LEU A 81 -6.75 19.62 -10.90
C LEU A 81 -7.40 21.01 -11.05
N ARG A 82 -7.10 21.75 -12.12
CA ARG A 82 -7.78 23.02 -12.45
C ARG A 82 -9.30 22.86 -12.66
N ARG A 83 -9.76 21.68 -13.04
CA ARG A 83 -11.19 21.37 -13.25
C ARG A 83 -11.80 20.72 -12.01
N ALA A 84 -11.09 19.77 -11.41
CA ALA A 84 -11.57 18.97 -10.28
C ALA A 84 -11.39 19.66 -8.92
N MET A 85 -10.48 20.63 -8.81
CA MET A 85 -10.06 21.38 -7.61
C MET A 85 -9.36 20.55 -6.54
N VAL A 86 -9.64 19.26 -6.45
CA VAL A 86 -9.07 18.31 -5.51
C VAL A 86 -8.95 16.93 -6.16
N GLU A 87 -7.88 16.20 -5.85
CA GLU A 87 -7.71 14.79 -6.23
C GLU A 87 -6.94 14.01 -5.17
N LEU A 88 -7.14 12.69 -5.15
CA LEU A 88 -6.27 11.77 -4.42
C LEU A 88 -4.97 11.59 -5.20
N GLU A 89 -3.83 11.83 -4.56
CA GLU A 89 -2.52 11.74 -5.19
C GLU A 89 -1.87 10.38 -4.92
N GLU A 90 -1.94 9.90 -3.68
CA GLU A 90 -1.27 8.68 -3.26
C GLU A 90 -2.01 8.02 -2.08
N VAL A 91 -1.92 6.70 -2.02
CA VAL A 91 -2.30 5.89 -0.86
C VAL A 91 -1.16 4.96 -0.51
N LEU A 92 -0.79 4.94 0.77
CA LEU A 92 0.29 4.16 1.32
C LEU A 92 -0.26 3.02 2.19
N ALA A 93 0.36 1.85 2.05
CA ALA A 93 0.06 0.70 2.89
C ALA A 93 0.34 0.98 4.37
N PRO A 94 -0.37 0.29 5.28
CA PRO A 94 -0.04 0.34 6.70
C PRO A 94 1.43 -0.01 6.94
N GLY A 95 2.06 0.75 7.83
CA GLY A 95 3.44 0.47 8.25
C GLY A 95 3.49 -0.64 9.30
N PRO A 96 4.66 -1.26 9.54
CA PRO A 96 4.82 -2.30 10.56
C PRO A 96 4.43 -1.85 11.97
N ALA A 97 4.65 -0.57 12.30
CA ALA A 97 4.29 0.02 13.59
C ALA A 97 2.81 0.41 13.71
N GLU A 98 2.12 0.56 12.58
CA GLU A 98 0.72 1.01 12.49
C GLU A 98 -0.04 0.14 11.48
N PRO A 99 -0.21 -1.17 11.74
CA PRO A 99 -0.75 -2.13 10.77
C PRO A 99 -2.21 -1.87 10.37
N TRP A 100 -2.88 -0.95 11.07
CA TRP A 100 -4.28 -0.60 10.90
C TRP A 100 -4.47 0.85 10.46
N LEU A 101 -3.46 1.51 9.89
CA LEU A 101 -3.56 2.90 9.47
C LEU A 101 -3.29 3.04 7.98
N LEU A 102 -4.33 3.38 7.23
CA LEU A 102 -4.19 3.81 5.84
C LEU A 102 -3.67 5.24 5.84
N ARG A 103 -2.59 5.50 5.12
CA ARG A 103 -2.06 6.85 4.91
C ARG A 103 -2.27 7.26 3.46
N GLY A 104 -2.39 8.56 3.21
CA GLY A 104 -2.48 9.05 1.84
C GLY A 104 -2.24 10.53 1.72
N THR A 105 -2.05 10.95 0.48
CA THR A 105 -1.77 12.34 0.11
C THR A 105 -2.86 12.82 -0.83
N VAL A 106 -3.39 14.00 -0.54
CA VAL A 106 -4.38 14.73 -1.34
C VAL A 106 -3.69 15.92 -1.96
N ARG A 107 -3.99 16.19 -3.23
CA ARG A 107 -3.58 17.40 -3.93
C ARG A 107 -4.77 18.32 -4.12
N VAL A 108 -4.61 19.60 -3.81
CA VAL A 108 -5.64 20.62 -3.99
C VAL A 108 -5.11 21.80 -4.79
N LEU A 109 -5.98 22.42 -5.61
CA LEU A 109 -5.62 23.62 -6.33
C LEU A 109 -5.50 24.80 -5.36
N ASN A 110 -4.42 25.57 -5.47
CA ASN A 110 -4.17 26.67 -4.55
C ASN A 110 -4.98 27.93 -4.92
N VAL A 111 -6.27 27.96 -4.55
CA VAL A 111 -7.18 29.08 -4.88
C VAL A 111 -7.45 30.07 -3.75
N ALA A 112 -7.10 29.73 -2.52
CA ALA A 112 -7.33 30.54 -1.33
C ALA A 112 -6.36 30.14 -0.22
N TYR A 113 -5.94 31.07 0.63
CA TYR A 113 -5.05 30.76 1.77
C TYR A 113 -5.75 29.88 2.82
N ARG A 114 -7.01 30.20 3.15
CA ARG A 114 -7.82 29.40 4.09
C ARG A 114 -8.40 28.19 3.37
N LYS A 115 -7.98 27.01 3.82
CA LYS A 115 -8.33 25.72 3.25
C LYS A 115 -8.64 24.74 4.36
N ALA A 116 -9.65 23.92 4.17
CA ALA A 116 -9.91 22.77 5.01
C ALA A 116 -10.09 21.53 4.15
N VAL A 117 -9.24 20.52 4.35
CA VAL A 117 -9.31 19.25 3.65
C VAL A 117 -9.71 18.17 4.62
N HIS A 118 -10.77 17.43 4.29
CA HIS A 118 -11.27 16.32 5.08
C HIS A 118 -11.45 15.10 4.20
N VAL A 119 -11.17 13.92 4.76
CA VAL A 119 -11.46 12.64 4.13
C VAL A 119 -12.66 12.05 4.84
N ARG A 120 -13.77 11.92 4.12
CA ARG A 120 -14.97 11.25 4.64
C ARG A 120 -14.86 9.78 4.34
N ALA A 121 -14.89 8.95 5.36
CA ALA A 121 -14.72 7.51 5.23
C ALA A 121 -15.91 6.74 5.83
N SER A 122 -16.19 5.58 5.25
CA SER A 122 -17.29 4.68 5.58
C SER A 122 -16.81 3.22 5.50
N ARG A 123 -17.29 2.39 6.41
CA ARG A 123 -17.03 0.93 6.44
C ARG A 123 -18.27 0.09 6.14
N ASP A 124 -19.43 0.73 6.05
CA ASP A 124 -20.75 0.06 6.03
C ASP A 124 -21.58 0.46 4.80
N ARG A 125 -20.91 0.70 3.67
CA ARG A 125 -21.51 1.16 2.41
C ARG A 125 -22.31 2.47 2.57
N TRP A 126 -21.74 3.44 3.30
CA TRP A 126 -22.26 4.79 3.51
C TRP A 126 -23.52 4.87 4.38
N ARG A 127 -23.83 3.82 5.16
CA ARG A 127 -24.88 3.89 6.18
C ARG A 127 -24.44 4.82 7.31
N SER A 128 -23.16 4.83 7.64
CA SER A 128 -22.51 5.78 8.52
C SER A 128 -21.20 6.28 7.91
N TYR A 129 -20.72 7.44 8.38
CA TYR A 129 -19.45 7.99 7.94
C TYR A 129 -18.77 8.78 9.05
N ARG A 130 -17.45 8.94 8.91
CA ARG A 130 -16.62 9.79 9.75
C ARG A 130 -15.75 10.70 8.88
N ASP A 131 -15.65 11.96 9.27
CA ASP A 131 -14.77 12.94 8.62
C ASP A 131 -13.43 12.98 9.35
N HIS A 132 -12.33 12.75 8.63
CA HIS A 132 -10.97 12.78 9.14
C HIS A 132 -10.22 13.99 8.58
N PRO A 133 -9.59 14.84 9.40
CA PRO A 133 -8.86 16.00 8.89
C PRO A 133 -7.59 15.57 8.16
N ALA A 134 -7.29 16.22 7.04
CA ALA A 134 -5.99 16.14 6.39
C ALA A 134 -5.14 17.36 6.77
N ARG A 135 -3.84 17.16 6.93
CA ARG A 135 -2.89 18.19 7.37
C ARG A 135 -2.02 18.65 6.22
N TYR A 136 -1.81 19.96 6.13
CA TYR A 136 -0.93 20.55 5.11
C TYR A 136 0.49 19.99 5.22
N VAL A 137 1.10 19.72 4.06
CA VAL A 137 2.49 19.25 3.94
C VAL A 137 3.39 20.42 3.52
N PRO A 138 4.26 20.94 4.44
CA PRO A 138 5.16 22.04 4.13
C PRO A 138 6.12 21.72 2.99
N GLY A 139 6.37 22.68 2.10
CA GLY A 139 7.24 22.47 0.94
C GLY A 139 6.68 21.50 -0.11
N GLY A 140 5.43 21.05 0.06
CA GLY A 140 4.79 20.04 -0.77
C GLY A 140 4.20 20.55 -2.09
N SER A 141 4.69 21.66 -2.66
CA SER A 141 4.20 22.20 -3.94
C SER A 141 5.19 21.93 -5.08
N PRO A 142 5.02 20.82 -5.84
CA PRO A 142 5.84 20.53 -7.02
C PRO A 142 5.74 21.56 -8.15
N ASP A 143 4.68 22.36 -8.15
CA ASP A 143 4.29 23.17 -9.31
C ASP A 143 4.54 24.67 -9.07
N GLY A 144 5.50 25.03 -8.23
CA GLY A 144 5.82 26.44 -7.93
C GLY A 144 4.69 27.20 -7.23
N GLY A 145 3.90 26.53 -6.38
CA GLY A 145 2.86 27.15 -5.56
C GLY A 145 1.44 27.07 -6.13
N LEU A 146 1.25 26.47 -7.32
CA LEU A 146 -0.07 26.35 -7.95
C LEU A 146 -1.00 25.34 -7.26
N SER A 147 -0.43 24.40 -6.52
CA SER A 147 -1.14 23.35 -5.81
C SER A 147 -0.52 23.11 -4.43
N ASP A 148 -1.33 22.60 -3.51
CA ASP A 148 -0.91 22.25 -2.15
C ASP A 148 -1.14 20.75 -1.90
N ARG A 149 -0.29 20.16 -1.06
CA ARG A 149 -0.45 18.77 -0.60
C ARG A 149 -0.94 18.72 0.84
N PHE A 150 -1.84 17.76 1.09
CA PHE A 150 -2.37 17.46 2.41
C PHE A 150 -2.23 15.95 2.68
N ALA A 151 -1.68 15.58 3.83
CA ALA A 151 -1.59 14.19 4.26
C ALA A 151 -2.74 13.83 5.19
N PHE A 152 -3.30 12.64 5.04
CA PHE A 152 -4.34 12.11 5.91
C PHE A 152 -3.98 10.72 6.41
N SER A 153 -4.64 10.33 7.50
CA SER A 153 -4.60 8.97 8.02
C SER A 153 -6.01 8.49 8.32
N LEU A 154 -6.39 7.34 7.79
CA LEU A 154 -7.66 6.68 8.07
C LEU A 154 -7.41 5.41 8.89
N PRO A 155 -7.94 5.32 10.12
CA PRO A 155 -7.87 4.09 10.88
C PRO A 155 -8.71 3.03 10.17
N PHE A 156 -8.14 1.84 10.02
CA PHE A 156 -8.76 0.59 9.57
C PHE A 156 -9.10 -0.34 10.74
N GLY A 157 -8.54 -0.07 11.92
CA GLY A 157 -8.55 -1.01 13.05
C GLY A 157 -9.93 -1.46 13.51
N PRO A 158 -9.99 -2.59 14.25
CA PRO A 158 -11.21 -3.10 14.87
C PRO A 158 -11.66 -2.12 15.95
N GLY A 159 -12.38 -1.08 15.55
CA GLY A 159 -12.79 0.02 16.41
C GLY A 159 -14.23 -0.16 16.84
N GLN A 160 -14.46 -0.72 18.03
CA GLN A 160 -15.67 -0.69 18.88
C GLN A 160 -17.05 -1.03 18.27
N GLN A 161 -17.14 -1.27 16.97
CA GLN A 161 -18.38 -1.55 16.22
C GLN A 161 -18.26 -2.84 15.41
N GLN A 162 -17.37 -3.75 15.83
CA GLN A 162 -17.22 -5.08 15.24
C GLN A 162 -17.67 -6.11 16.27
N GLU A 163 -18.96 -6.12 16.56
CA GLU A 163 -19.61 -7.30 17.14
C GLU A 163 -20.36 -8.11 16.05
N GLU A 164 -20.43 -7.59 14.82
CA GLU A 164 -21.17 -8.18 13.70
C GLU A 164 -20.35 -8.19 12.40
N GLU A 165 -19.04 -8.44 12.45
CA GLU A 165 -18.35 -8.87 11.23
C GLU A 165 -18.66 -10.35 11.02
N GLU A 166 -19.52 -10.65 10.05
CA GLU A 166 -19.66 -12.00 9.50
C GLU A 166 -18.27 -12.56 9.23
N GLU A 167 -18.00 -13.75 9.76
CA GLU A 167 -16.75 -14.46 9.57
C GLU A 167 -16.51 -14.65 8.06
N GLY A 168 -15.64 -13.81 7.47
CA GLY A 168 -15.37 -13.77 6.03
C GLY A 168 -15.62 -12.42 5.33
N ALA A 169 -16.12 -11.40 6.02
CA ALA A 169 -16.25 -10.05 5.45
C ALA A 169 -14.86 -9.43 5.18
N GLU A 170 -14.60 -9.06 3.92
CA GLU A 170 -13.36 -8.34 3.57
C GLU A 170 -13.32 -6.97 4.28
N ALA A 171 -12.22 -6.66 4.97
CA ALA A 171 -11.99 -5.38 5.60
C ALA A 171 -11.92 -4.27 4.54
N ARG A 172 -13.06 -3.68 4.20
CA ARG A 172 -13.24 -2.66 3.17
C ARG A 172 -13.44 -1.28 3.79
N LEU A 173 -12.80 -0.29 3.21
CA LEU A 173 -13.01 1.12 3.51
C LEU A 173 -13.30 1.89 2.23
N ASP A 174 -14.42 2.59 2.22
CA ASP A 174 -14.81 3.53 1.18
C ASP A 174 -14.57 4.96 1.66
N PHE A 175 -14.02 5.84 0.83
CA PHE A 175 -13.80 7.23 1.19
C PHE A 175 -13.93 8.18 0.01
N VAL A 176 -14.18 9.45 0.33
CA VAL A 176 -14.15 10.59 -0.57
C VAL A 176 -13.43 11.75 0.11
N ILE A 177 -12.94 12.70 -0.68
CA ILE A 177 -12.20 13.86 -0.16
C ILE A 177 -13.03 15.11 -0.37
N ARG A 178 -13.15 15.92 0.69
CA ARG A 178 -13.78 17.22 0.70
C ARG A 178 -12.72 18.31 0.83
N TYR A 179 -12.65 19.21 -0.14
CA TYR A 179 -11.82 20.40 -0.10
C TYR A 179 -12.73 21.63 0.03
N GLN A 180 -12.57 22.37 1.13
CA GLN A 180 -13.36 23.57 1.43
C GLN A 180 -12.47 24.80 1.45
N THR A 181 -12.95 25.86 0.81
CA THR A 181 -12.37 27.20 0.82
C THR A 181 -13.49 28.23 0.96
N ASP A 182 -13.11 29.50 1.09
CA ASP A 182 -14.06 30.60 1.06
C ASP A 182 -14.79 30.72 -0.30
N ALA A 183 -14.23 30.14 -1.37
CA ALA A 183 -14.83 30.13 -2.71
C ALA A 183 -15.83 28.98 -2.94
N GLY A 184 -15.80 27.94 -2.11
CA GLY A 184 -16.72 26.82 -2.25
C GLY A 184 -16.25 25.50 -1.65
N VAL A 185 -17.05 24.46 -1.89
CA VAL A 185 -16.78 23.09 -1.46
C VAL A 185 -16.67 22.19 -2.68
N TYR A 186 -15.53 21.49 -2.78
CA TYR A 186 -15.18 20.62 -3.88
C TYR A 186 -14.97 19.20 -3.38
N TRP A 187 -15.28 18.21 -4.22
CA TRP A 187 -15.23 16.81 -3.85
C TRP A 187 -14.41 15.99 -4.86
N ALA A 188 -13.49 15.18 -4.35
CA ALA A 188 -12.94 14.06 -5.10
C ALA A 188 -13.65 12.79 -4.67
N ASN A 189 -14.54 12.30 -5.53
CA ASN A 189 -15.34 11.09 -5.32
C ASN A 189 -15.11 10.03 -6.41
N ASN A 190 -13.95 10.08 -7.07
CA ASN A 190 -13.59 9.14 -8.13
C ASN A 190 -14.68 8.99 -9.22
N GLN A 191 -15.19 10.10 -9.74
CA GLN A 191 -16.26 10.14 -10.74
C GLN A 191 -17.54 9.41 -10.29
N GLY A 192 -17.89 9.54 -9.01
CA GLY A 192 -19.05 8.90 -8.39
C GLY A 192 -18.85 7.45 -7.96
N LYS A 193 -17.67 6.85 -8.21
CA LYS A 193 -17.35 5.48 -7.76
C LYS A 193 -16.84 5.42 -6.32
N ASN A 194 -16.43 6.55 -5.76
CA ASN A 194 -15.67 6.68 -4.52
C ASN A 194 -14.31 5.96 -4.58
N TYR A 195 -13.47 6.21 -3.58
CA TYR A 195 -12.22 5.47 -3.41
C TYR A 195 -12.47 4.31 -2.47
N SER A 196 -12.22 3.09 -2.92
CA SER A 196 -12.39 1.88 -2.12
C SER A 196 -11.07 1.17 -1.97
N VAL A 197 -10.75 0.73 -0.75
CA VAL A 197 -9.56 -0.07 -0.44
C VAL A 197 -9.97 -1.28 0.40
N VAL A 198 -9.43 -2.44 0.08
CA VAL A 198 -9.56 -3.66 0.89
C VAL A 198 -8.22 -3.97 1.53
N MET A 199 -8.23 -4.26 2.83
CA MET A 199 -7.04 -4.67 3.57
C MET A 199 -7.07 -6.19 3.80
N LYS A 200 -5.98 -6.88 3.46
CA LYS A 200 -5.82 -8.33 3.66
C LYS A 200 -4.58 -8.62 4.48
N GLY A 201 -4.51 -9.81 5.09
CA GLY A 201 -3.37 -10.22 5.95
C GLY A 201 -3.42 -9.66 7.37
N LEU A 202 -4.53 -9.07 7.78
CA LEU A 202 -4.75 -8.67 9.17
C LEU A 202 -4.96 -9.92 10.02
N ALA A 203 -4.00 -10.25 10.88
CA ALA A 203 -4.26 -11.22 11.94
C ALA A 203 -5.34 -10.64 12.87
N PRO A 204 -6.34 -11.43 13.30
CA PRO A 204 -7.30 -10.97 14.30
C PRO A 204 -6.55 -10.55 15.58
N PRO A 205 -7.05 -9.55 16.33
CA PRO A 205 -6.47 -9.22 17.62
C PRO A 205 -6.51 -10.48 18.49
N GLN A 206 -5.35 -10.98 18.88
CA GLN A 206 -5.22 -12.08 19.83
C GLN A 206 -5.88 -11.64 21.14
N GLY A 207 -7.10 -12.12 21.38
CA GLY A 207 -7.74 -12.01 22.67
C GLY A 207 -6.84 -12.69 23.70
N SER A 208 -6.63 -12.04 24.85
CA SER A 208 -5.88 -12.64 25.95
C SER A 208 -6.45 -14.04 26.26
N PRO A 209 -5.60 -15.06 26.46
CA PRO A 209 -6.09 -16.38 26.81
C PRO A 209 -6.86 -16.28 28.13
N LYS A 210 -8.16 -16.62 28.09
CA LYS A 210 -8.96 -16.76 29.32
C LYS A 210 -8.28 -17.82 30.18
N PRO A 211 -7.98 -17.54 31.47
CA PRO A 211 -7.44 -18.56 32.35
C PRO A 211 -8.47 -19.68 32.45
N SER A 212 -8.08 -20.87 31.99
CA SER A 212 -8.85 -22.10 32.07
C SER A 212 -9.24 -22.35 33.53
N GLY A 213 -10.55 -22.44 33.76
CA GLY A 213 -11.12 -22.68 35.07
C GLY A 213 -10.56 -23.96 35.69
N ARG A 214 -10.25 -23.86 37.00
CA ARG A 214 -9.86 -24.99 37.85
C ARG A 214 -10.89 -26.12 37.76
N ILE A 215 -10.39 -27.34 37.62
CA ILE A 215 -11.13 -28.59 37.80
C ILE A 215 -11.50 -28.70 39.29
N PRO A 216 -12.78 -28.91 39.65
CA PRO A 216 -13.13 -29.24 41.04
C PRO A 216 -12.85 -30.73 41.32
N LEU A 217 -12.40 -30.99 42.57
CA LEU A 217 -12.23 -32.32 43.17
C LEU A 217 -13.60 -32.96 43.48
#